data_AF-A0A9Q8LDI3-F1
#
_entry.id   AF-A0A9Q8LDI3-F1
#
_cell.length_a   1.000
_cell.length_b   1.000
_cell.length_c   1.000
_cell.angle_alpha   90.00
_cell.angle_beta   90.00
_cell.angle_gamma   90.00
#
_symmetry.space_group_name_H-M   'P 1'
#
loop_
_entity.id
_entity.type
_entity.pdbx_description
1 polymer ?
#
loop_
_entity_poly.entity_id
_entity_poly.type
_entity_poly.pdbx_seq_one_letter_code
_entity_poly.pdbx_strand_id
1 'polypeptide(L)'
;MKSVLSLLLALPAVFAEPTINRRQTAETIPNRWIAQINENSPLATVLTTIQTLTGVSPKRRYEIGSFKGFAFEGDDRVLDLLQTVGAIKSIEPDKRVYTTAPVGQLAERALTSQNPSTWGLGRISHRSRGSNVYVYDDSAGANTDIYIIDTGIYAGHSDFGGRARAGANFVEQESATDGNGHGTHCAGTTGSNTYGVAKRANLIGVKVLGSDGSGTNSDVIAGIQWAVNNARNSGRTSRSVISMSLGGAFDQASNNAVAQAVQAGVFVAVAAGNDGRNAANYSPASESSACTVGATDINDNRASFSNFGSILDIFAPGVNIQSTWIGSSTATNTISGTSMATPHIAGLAAYLIALEGARSPAALCSRIQSLSTRNVVVNAGSGSPNYLAYNGNGA
;
A
#
# COMPACT_ATOMS: atom_id res chain seq x y z
N MET A 1 -71.86 20.89 -46.23
CA MET A 1 -70.52 20.96 -45.62
C MET A 1 -70.03 19.54 -45.42
N LYS A 2 -69.02 19.14 -46.19
CA LYS A 2 -68.41 17.80 -46.15
C LYS A 2 -67.46 17.75 -44.96
N SER A 3 -67.74 16.93 -43.95
CA SER A 3 -66.75 16.56 -42.94
C SER A 3 -66.25 15.17 -43.29
N VAL A 4 -65.02 15.11 -43.78
CA VAL A 4 -64.32 13.88 -44.18
C VAL A 4 -63.82 13.22 -42.90
N LEU A 5 -64.36 12.04 -42.61
CA LEU A 5 -63.89 11.13 -41.57
C LEU A 5 -62.54 10.56 -42.03
N SER A 6 -61.43 11.14 -41.58
CA SER A 6 -60.09 10.58 -41.81
C SER A 6 -59.85 9.44 -40.83
N LEU A 7 -60.20 8.22 -41.26
CA LEU A 7 -59.78 6.98 -40.63
C LEU A 7 -58.28 6.81 -40.89
N LEU A 8 -57.43 7.22 -39.94
CA LEU A 8 -56.00 6.90 -39.98
C LEU A 8 -55.85 5.39 -39.70
N LEU A 9 -55.79 4.59 -40.76
CA LEU A 9 -55.18 3.27 -40.71
C LEU A 9 -53.68 3.47 -40.45
N ALA A 10 -53.30 3.53 -39.17
CA ALA A 10 -51.92 3.28 -38.79
C ALA A 10 -51.68 1.77 -39.00
N LEU A 11 -50.94 1.43 -40.06
CA LEU A 11 -50.29 0.13 -40.18
C LEU A 11 -49.61 -0.17 -38.84
N PRO A 12 -49.88 -1.31 -38.17
CA PRO A 12 -49.10 -1.67 -37.03
C PRO A 12 -47.69 -1.87 -37.55
N ALA A 13 -46.77 -0.98 -37.16
CA ALA A 13 -45.38 -1.38 -37.13
C ALA A 13 -45.37 -2.64 -36.26
N VAL A 14 -45.11 -3.78 -36.88
CA VAL A 14 -44.95 -5.06 -36.18
C VAL A 14 -43.66 -4.94 -35.39
N PHE A 15 -43.75 -4.27 -34.25
CA PHE A 15 -42.75 -4.41 -33.22
C PHE A 15 -42.86 -5.84 -32.74
N ALA A 16 -41.72 -6.55 -32.71
CA ALA A 16 -41.67 -7.85 -32.07
C ALA A 16 -42.26 -7.73 -30.66
N GLU A 17 -43.02 -8.74 -30.22
CA GLU A 17 -43.57 -8.75 -28.87
C GLU A 17 -42.45 -8.49 -27.85
N PRO A 18 -42.68 -7.63 -26.84
CA PRO A 18 -41.67 -7.33 -25.83
C PRO A 18 -41.16 -8.62 -25.17
N THR A 19 -39.85 -8.77 -25.04
CA THR A 19 -39.32 -9.93 -24.32
C THR A 19 -39.34 -9.65 -22.81
N ILE A 20 -40.22 -10.31 -22.06
CA ILE A 20 -40.26 -10.20 -20.60
C ILE A 20 -39.62 -11.43 -19.95
N ASN A 21 -38.51 -11.21 -19.24
CA ASN A 21 -37.90 -12.23 -18.40
C ASN A 21 -38.50 -12.16 -16.98
N ARG A 22 -39.40 -13.06 -16.62
CA ARG A 22 -40.00 -13.10 -15.27
C ARG A 22 -39.21 -13.93 -14.25
N ARG A 23 -38.08 -14.53 -14.65
CA ARG A 23 -37.33 -15.46 -13.81
C ARG A 23 -36.68 -14.73 -12.62
N GLN A 24 -37.23 -14.94 -11.44
CA GLN A 24 -36.63 -14.53 -10.18
C GLN A 24 -35.49 -15.50 -9.79
N THR A 25 -34.41 -14.97 -9.24
CA THR A 25 -33.29 -15.73 -8.68
C THR A 25 -32.96 -15.19 -7.29
N ALA A 26 -32.01 -15.78 -6.57
CA ALA A 26 -31.54 -15.22 -5.31
C ALA A 26 -30.99 -13.77 -5.47
N GLU A 27 -30.60 -13.38 -6.68
CA GLU A 27 -29.99 -12.08 -6.98
C GLU A 27 -30.97 -11.03 -7.47
N THR A 28 -32.20 -11.41 -7.81
CA THR A 28 -33.23 -10.46 -8.25
C THR A 28 -33.82 -9.71 -7.07
N ILE A 29 -34.07 -8.42 -7.24
CA ILE A 29 -34.76 -7.61 -6.23
C ILE A 29 -36.27 -7.76 -6.46
N PRO A 30 -37.05 -8.26 -5.48
CA PRO A 30 -38.48 -8.51 -5.67
C PRO A 30 -39.23 -7.26 -6.16
N ASN A 31 -40.12 -7.46 -7.14
CA ASN A 31 -40.97 -6.43 -7.76
C ASN A 31 -40.24 -5.23 -8.38
N ARG A 32 -38.93 -5.34 -8.65
CA ARG A 32 -38.16 -4.30 -9.35
C ARG A 32 -37.72 -4.77 -10.71
N TRP A 33 -37.87 -3.88 -11.69
CA TRP A 33 -37.71 -4.20 -13.09
C TRP A 33 -36.97 -3.10 -13.84
N ILE A 34 -36.26 -3.48 -14.88
CA ILE A 34 -35.63 -2.58 -15.86
C ILE A 34 -36.28 -2.88 -17.21
N ALA A 35 -36.89 -1.87 -17.80
CA ALA A 35 -37.45 -1.93 -19.14
C ALA A 35 -36.58 -1.16 -20.14
N GLN A 36 -36.22 -1.81 -21.25
CA GLN A 36 -35.64 -1.19 -22.41
C GLN A 36 -36.74 -0.88 -23.43
N ILE A 37 -36.68 0.29 -24.06
CA ILE A 37 -37.59 0.67 -25.14
C ILE A 37 -36.89 0.61 -26.51
N ASN A 38 -37.68 0.55 -27.58
CA ASN A 38 -37.16 0.60 -28.94
C ASN A 38 -36.42 1.93 -29.19
N GLU A 39 -35.25 1.87 -29.85
CA GLU A 39 -34.33 2.99 -30.04
C GLU A 39 -35.01 4.25 -30.63
N ASN A 40 -35.93 4.05 -31.58
CA ASN A 40 -36.66 5.12 -32.26
C ASN A 40 -37.85 5.66 -31.45
N SER A 41 -38.18 5.07 -30.29
CA SER A 41 -39.28 5.53 -29.45
C SER A 41 -38.86 6.71 -28.56
N PRO A 42 -39.64 7.80 -28.49
CA PRO A 42 -39.38 8.90 -27.55
C PRO A 42 -39.67 8.45 -26.11
N LEU A 43 -38.65 8.47 -25.23
CA LEU A 43 -38.77 7.97 -23.86
C LEU A 43 -39.87 8.68 -23.06
N ALA A 44 -39.98 10.01 -23.19
CA ALA A 44 -41.00 10.79 -22.49
C ALA A 44 -42.44 10.36 -22.88
N THR A 45 -42.69 10.11 -24.16
CA THR A 45 -44.00 9.64 -24.65
C THR A 45 -44.32 8.26 -24.10
N VAL A 46 -43.36 7.33 -24.13
CA VAL A 46 -43.54 5.97 -23.61
C VAL A 46 -43.84 6.00 -22.10
N LEU A 47 -43.12 6.81 -21.33
CA LEU A 47 -43.35 6.93 -19.89
C LEU A 47 -44.74 7.48 -19.54
N THR A 48 -45.25 8.43 -20.32
CA THR A 48 -46.63 8.94 -20.15
C THR A 48 -47.67 7.87 -20.44
N THR A 49 -47.48 7.08 -21.51
CA THR A 49 -48.34 5.93 -21.82
C THR A 49 -48.35 4.93 -20.69
N ILE A 50 -47.17 4.58 -20.15
CA ILE A 50 -47.03 3.63 -19.05
C ILE A 50 -47.71 4.14 -17.79
N GLN A 51 -47.46 5.38 -17.40
CA GLN A 51 -48.10 5.99 -16.23
C GLN A 51 -49.63 5.97 -16.35
N THR A 52 -50.16 6.20 -17.55
CA THR A 52 -51.60 6.18 -17.82
C THR A 52 -52.17 4.76 -17.76
N LEU A 53 -51.44 3.78 -18.30
CA LEU A 53 -51.88 2.39 -18.40
C LEU A 53 -51.80 1.62 -17.08
N THR A 54 -50.73 1.84 -16.32
CA THR A 54 -50.39 1.02 -15.14
C THR A 54 -50.43 1.79 -13.83
N GLY A 55 -50.45 3.12 -13.87
CA GLY A 55 -50.27 3.97 -12.70
C GLY A 55 -48.83 4.03 -12.18
N VAL A 56 -47.89 3.31 -12.79
CA VAL A 56 -46.51 3.22 -12.32
C VAL A 56 -45.64 4.34 -12.87
N SER A 57 -44.95 5.04 -11.97
CA SER A 57 -43.92 6.00 -12.31
C SER A 57 -42.53 5.34 -12.35
N PRO A 58 -41.64 5.74 -13.27
CA PRO A 58 -40.27 5.25 -13.29
C PRO A 58 -39.50 5.73 -12.05
N LYS A 59 -38.77 4.82 -11.40
CA LYS A 59 -37.80 5.15 -10.35
C LYS A 59 -36.52 5.76 -10.93
N ARG A 60 -36.15 5.36 -12.15
CA ARG A 60 -34.99 5.87 -12.90
C ARG A 60 -35.28 5.88 -14.40
N ARG A 61 -34.62 6.77 -15.13
CA ARG A 61 -34.69 6.92 -16.59
C ARG A 61 -33.28 6.85 -17.16
N TYR A 62 -33.13 6.23 -18.32
CA TYR A 62 -31.84 6.03 -18.98
C TYR A 62 -31.92 6.48 -20.44
N GLU A 63 -31.02 7.38 -20.84
CA GLU A 63 -30.78 7.76 -22.24
C GLU A 63 -29.26 7.79 -22.46
N ILE A 64 -28.72 6.75 -23.10
CA ILE A 64 -27.29 6.54 -23.31
C ILE A 64 -27.07 6.05 -24.74
N GLY A 65 -26.73 6.95 -25.67
CA GLY A 65 -26.60 6.62 -27.08
C GLY A 65 -27.91 6.01 -27.63
N SER A 66 -27.84 4.81 -28.19
CA SER A 66 -28.99 4.04 -28.67
C SER A 66 -29.79 3.33 -27.57
N PHE A 67 -29.27 3.29 -26.34
CA PHE A 67 -29.94 2.67 -25.21
C PHE A 67 -30.90 3.66 -24.55
N LYS A 68 -32.19 3.31 -24.54
CA LYS A 68 -33.24 4.03 -23.81
C LYS A 68 -34.02 3.07 -22.94
N GLY A 69 -34.34 3.49 -21.72
CA GLY A 69 -35.08 2.65 -20.80
C GLY A 69 -35.45 3.34 -19.49
N PHE A 70 -36.06 2.58 -18.60
CA PHE A 70 -36.44 3.04 -17.27
C PHE A 70 -36.50 1.88 -16.29
N ALA A 71 -36.26 2.17 -15.02
CA ALA A 71 -36.49 1.22 -13.92
C ALA A 71 -37.79 1.55 -13.21
N PHE A 72 -38.54 0.53 -12.78
CA PHE A 72 -39.83 0.69 -12.11
C PHE A 72 -40.08 -0.39 -11.06
N GLU A 73 -41.07 -0.17 -10.21
CA GLU A 73 -41.60 -1.15 -9.26
C GLU A 73 -43.00 -1.60 -9.72
N GLY A 74 -43.25 -2.90 -9.71
CA GLY A 74 -44.52 -3.46 -10.17
C GLY A 74 -44.61 -4.98 -9.98
N ASP A 75 -45.82 -5.49 -9.86
CA ASP A 75 -46.12 -6.92 -9.82
C ASP A 75 -46.33 -7.49 -11.24
N ASP A 76 -46.66 -8.79 -11.34
CA ASP A 76 -46.87 -9.45 -12.64
C ASP A 76 -48.01 -8.84 -13.45
N ARG A 77 -49.01 -8.22 -12.79
CA ARG A 77 -50.10 -7.51 -13.49
C ARG A 77 -49.56 -6.29 -14.24
N VAL A 78 -48.63 -5.55 -13.64
CA VAL A 78 -47.94 -4.45 -14.33
C VAL A 78 -47.18 -4.99 -15.55
N LEU A 79 -46.49 -6.13 -15.43
CA LEU A 79 -45.77 -6.74 -16.55
C LEU A 79 -46.70 -7.16 -17.69
N ASP A 80 -47.85 -7.76 -17.37
CA ASP A 80 -48.86 -8.16 -18.36
C ASP A 80 -49.35 -6.94 -19.16
N LEU A 81 -49.59 -5.81 -18.49
CA LEU A 81 -49.96 -4.56 -19.16
C LEU A 81 -48.83 -3.98 -20.00
N LEU A 82 -47.58 -4.08 -19.54
CA LEU A 82 -46.43 -3.57 -20.29
C LEU A 82 -46.10 -4.44 -21.52
N GLN A 83 -46.45 -5.73 -21.52
CA GLN A 83 -46.36 -6.61 -22.70
C GLN A 83 -47.15 -6.07 -23.90
N THR A 84 -48.24 -5.32 -23.66
CA THR A 84 -49.07 -4.75 -24.74
C THR A 84 -48.53 -3.42 -25.29
N VAL A 85 -47.46 -2.88 -24.70
CA VAL A 85 -46.88 -1.60 -25.13
C VAL A 85 -45.81 -1.87 -26.20
N GLY A 86 -46.18 -1.71 -27.48
CA GLY A 86 -45.28 -2.00 -28.62
C GLY A 86 -43.98 -1.19 -28.68
N ALA A 87 -43.84 -0.15 -27.85
CA ALA A 87 -42.59 0.60 -27.71
C ALA A 87 -41.57 -0.08 -26.76
N ILE A 88 -41.99 -1.05 -25.95
CA ILE A 88 -41.11 -1.80 -25.05
C ILE A 88 -40.40 -2.88 -25.85
N LYS A 89 -39.08 -2.93 -25.73
CA LYS A 89 -38.22 -3.93 -26.37
C LYS A 89 -38.03 -5.15 -25.47
N SER A 90 -37.73 -4.91 -24.20
CA SER A 90 -37.53 -5.96 -23.20
C SER A 90 -37.77 -5.47 -21.79
N ILE A 91 -38.12 -6.39 -20.89
CA ILE A 91 -38.19 -6.16 -19.45
C ILE A 91 -37.43 -7.29 -18.74
N GLU A 92 -36.55 -6.92 -17.82
CA GLU A 92 -35.78 -7.85 -17.00
C GLU A 92 -35.86 -7.48 -15.52
N PRO A 93 -35.71 -8.45 -14.60
CA PRO A 93 -35.72 -8.15 -13.17
C PRO A 93 -34.45 -7.37 -12.82
N ASP A 94 -34.60 -6.36 -11.99
CA ASP A 94 -33.49 -5.63 -11.41
C ASP A 94 -32.70 -6.57 -10.49
N LYS A 95 -31.38 -6.53 -10.56
CA LYS A 95 -30.51 -7.49 -9.86
C LYS A 95 -29.51 -6.76 -8.99
N ARG A 96 -29.14 -7.42 -7.89
CA ARG A 96 -27.95 -7.04 -7.12
C ARG A 96 -26.73 -7.22 -8.00
N VAL A 97 -25.92 -6.18 -8.10
CA VAL A 97 -24.60 -6.24 -8.72
C VAL A 97 -23.56 -6.12 -7.61
N TYR A 98 -22.64 -7.07 -7.54
CA TYR A 98 -21.53 -7.06 -6.59
C TYR A 98 -20.24 -6.67 -7.32
N THR A 99 -19.32 -6.03 -6.60
CA THR A 99 -17.97 -5.79 -7.11
C THR A 99 -17.23 -7.12 -7.21
N THR A 100 -16.69 -7.46 -8.38
CA THR A 100 -15.81 -8.64 -8.59
C THR A 100 -14.34 -8.38 -8.27
N ALA A 101 -14.01 -7.25 -7.63
CA ALA A 101 -12.69 -7.07 -7.06
C ALA A 101 -12.50 -8.11 -5.94
N PRO A 102 -11.43 -8.93 -5.97
CA PRO A 102 -11.04 -9.68 -4.79
C PRO A 102 -10.66 -8.64 -3.74
N VAL A 103 -11.60 -8.30 -2.88
CA VAL A 103 -11.26 -7.82 -1.55
C VAL A 103 -10.65 -9.04 -0.91
N GLY A 104 -9.31 -9.10 -0.93
CA GLY A 104 -8.58 -10.10 -0.16
C GLY A 104 -9.23 -10.15 1.21
N GLN A 105 -9.66 -11.35 1.61
CA GLN A 105 -10.24 -11.62 2.90
C GLN A 105 -9.35 -10.91 3.93
N LEU A 106 -9.80 -9.77 4.46
CA LEU A 106 -9.08 -9.09 5.52
C LEU A 106 -9.15 -10.09 6.67
N ALA A 107 -8.03 -10.79 6.92
CA ALA A 107 -7.89 -11.56 8.13
C ALA A 107 -8.29 -10.62 9.27
N GLU A 108 -9.19 -11.08 10.13
CA GLU A 108 -9.56 -10.35 11.33
C GLU A 108 -8.26 -9.96 12.05
N ARG A 109 -7.99 -8.65 12.15
CA ARG A 109 -6.69 -8.17 12.62
C ARG A 109 -6.48 -8.65 14.05
N ALA A 110 -5.41 -9.41 14.26
CA ALA A 110 -5.02 -9.88 15.59
C ALA A 110 -4.20 -8.78 16.26
N LEU A 111 -4.82 -7.63 16.54
CA LEU A 111 -4.12 -6.49 17.13
C LEU A 111 -3.65 -6.82 18.55
N THR A 112 -2.40 -6.47 18.83
CA THR A 112 -1.76 -6.54 20.14
C THR A 112 -1.05 -5.21 20.43
N SER A 113 -0.54 -5.04 21.64
CA SER A 113 0.14 -3.82 22.06
C SER A 113 1.37 -4.08 22.91
N GLN A 114 2.41 -3.26 22.71
CA GLN A 114 3.56 -3.16 23.61
C GLN A 114 3.48 -1.85 24.40
N ASN A 115 3.57 -1.95 25.73
CA ASN A 115 3.63 -0.81 26.64
C ASN A 115 4.67 -1.08 27.76
N PRO A 116 5.74 -0.26 27.89
CA PRO A 116 6.07 0.88 27.06
C PRO A 116 6.72 0.49 25.73
N SER A 117 6.55 1.33 24.71
CA SER A 117 7.31 1.30 23.45
C SER A 117 8.28 2.48 23.38
N THR A 118 9.22 2.43 22.44
CA THR A 118 9.96 3.64 22.05
C THR A 118 8.99 4.67 21.45
N TRP A 119 9.37 5.94 21.50
CA TRP A 119 8.55 7.02 20.94
C TRP A 119 8.34 6.83 19.43
N GLY A 120 9.33 6.31 18.71
CA GLY A 120 9.24 6.05 17.27
C GLY A 120 8.16 5.03 16.93
N LEU A 121 8.14 3.90 17.66
CA LEU A 121 7.08 2.89 17.53
C LEU A 121 5.70 3.47 17.90
N GLY A 122 5.62 4.23 19.00
CA GLY A 122 4.39 4.92 19.38
C GLY A 122 3.89 5.84 18.28
N ARG A 123 4.79 6.63 17.70
CA ARG A 123 4.47 7.61 16.65
C ARG A 123 4.01 7.00 15.34
N ILE A 124 4.58 5.86 14.93
CA ILE A 124 4.13 5.18 13.70
C ILE A 124 2.86 4.32 13.91
N SER A 125 2.43 4.09 15.15
CA SER A 125 1.18 3.37 15.44
C SER A 125 0.02 4.27 15.81
N HIS A 126 0.30 5.52 16.19
CA HIS A 126 -0.70 6.53 16.55
C HIS A 126 -0.62 7.74 15.63
N ARG A 127 -1.77 8.26 15.18
CA ARG A 127 -1.76 9.49 14.35
C ARG A 127 -1.34 10.72 15.14
N SER A 128 -1.71 10.78 16.41
CA SER A 128 -1.34 11.83 17.36
C SER A 128 0.02 11.56 18.01
N ARG A 129 0.75 12.63 18.33
CA ARG A 129 2.02 12.57 19.06
C ARG A 129 1.82 12.13 20.51
N GLY A 130 2.89 11.68 21.16
CA GLY A 130 2.95 11.46 22.61
C GLY A 130 2.55 10.06 23.09
N SER A 131 2.18 9.15 22.19
CA SER A 131 1.95 7.75 22.57
C SER A 131 3.28 7.05 22.90
N ASN A 132 3.26 6.31 24.00
CA ASN A 132 4.31 5.36 24.40
C ASN A 132 3.82 3.90 24.28
N VAL A 133 2.78 3.67 23.48
CA VAL A 133 2.23 2.35 23.20
C VAL A 133 2.40 2.06 21.72
N TYR A 134 2.89 0.87 21.40
CA TYR A 134 2.93 0.39 20.02
C TYR A 134 1.78 -0.58 19.78
N VAL A 135 0.77 -0.19 18.99
CA VAL A 135 -0.34 -1.06 18.58
C VAL A 135 -0.02 -1.67 17.21
N TYR A 136 0.11 -2.99 17.16
CA TYR A 136 0.57 -3.72 15.97
C TYR A 136 -0.24 -5.00 15.76
N ASP A 137 -0.33 -5.49 14.53
CA ASP A 137 -0.91 -6.80 14.26
C ASP A 137 0.10 -7.88 14.66
N ASP A 138 -0.36 -8.91 15.36
CA ASP A 138 0.47 -10.00 15.84
C ASP A 138 1.27 -10.65 14.70
N SER A 139 0.79 -10.63 13.46
CA SER A 139 1.52 -11.17 12.30
C SER A 139 2.73 -10.33 11.84
N ALA A 140 3.03 -9.19 12.47
CA ALA A 140 4.03 -8.20 12.04
C ALA A 140 5.37 -8.81 11.59
N GLY A 141 5.56 -8.99 10.28
CA GLY A 141 6.80 -9.51 9.67
C GLY A 141 6.90 -11.03 9.56
N ALA A 142 5.88 -11.79 9.97
CA ALA A 142 5.91 -13.25 9.88
C ALA A 142 6.17 -13.74 8.45
N ASN A 143 7.06 -14.73 8.30
CA ASN A 143 7.46 -15.29 7.01
C ASN A 143 8.02 -14.25 6.01
N THR A 144 8.81 -13.28 6.50
CA THR A 144 9.55 -12.31 5.67
C THR A 144 11.02 -12.29 6.05
N ASP A 145 11.86 -11.98 5.07
CA ASP A 145 13.31 -11.84 5.24
C ASP A 145 13.70 -10.38 5.00
N ILE A 146 14.40 -9.77 5.95
CA ILE A 146 14.88 -8.39 5.83
C ILE A 146 16.40 -8.40 5.84
N TYR A 147 16.98 -8.02 4.71
CA TYR A 147 18.41 -7.86 4.51
C TYR A 147 18.85 -6.48 5.00
N ILE A 148 19.72 -6.46 6.00
CA ILE A 148 20.31 -5.23 6.55
C ILE A 148 21.67 -5.07 5.89
N ILE A 149 21.74 -4.26 4.83
CA ILE A 149 22.99 -3.96 4.11
C ILE A 149 23.68 -2.80 4.84
N ASP A 150 24.67 -3.12 5.68
CA ASP A 150 25.22 -2.19 6.68
C ASP A 150 26.59 -2.67 7.21
N THR A 151 26.95 -2.36 8.47
CA THR A 151 28.18 -2.77 9.16
C THR A 151 28.20 -4.22 9.64
N GLY A 152 27.12 -4.97 9.37
CA GLY A 152 26.87 -6.33 9.86
C GLY A 152 25.71 -6.37 10.88
N ILE A 153 25.50 -7.51 11.52
CA ILE A 153 24.57 -7.65 12.67
C ILE A 153 25.24 -8.49 13.75
N TYR A 154 25.19 -8.04 15.00
CA TYR A 154 25.49 -8.89 16.15
C TYR A 154 24.31 -9.80 16.46
N ALA A 155 24.26 -10.96 15.79
CA ALA A 155 23.16 -11.92 15.90
C ALA A 155 22.97 -12.50 17.32
N GLY A 156 23.98 -12.39 18.19
CA GLY A 156 23.92 -12.80 19.59
C GLY A 156 23.09 -11.90 20.50
N HIS A 157 22.55 -10.78 20.00
CA HIS A 157 21.67 -9.92 20.79
C HIS A 157 20.34 -10.62 21.10
N SER A 158 20.03 -10.75 22.39
CA SER A 158 18.88 -11.50 22.91
C SER A 158 17.53 -11.00 22.37
N ASP A 159 17.42 -9.68 22.13
CA ASP A 159 16.19 -9.05 21.63
C ASP A 159 15.81 -9.48 20.19
N PHE A 160 16.72 -10.13 19.45
CA PHE A 160 16.38 -10.75 18.16
C PHE A 160 15.68 -12.11 18.29
N GLY A 161 15.72 -12.74 19.47
CA GLY A 161 15.02 -14.01 19.74
C GLY A 161 15.41 -15.15 18.78
N GLY A 162 16.66 -15.16 18.29
CA GLY A 162 17.15 -16.16 17.33
C GLY A 162 16.75 -15.92 15.87
N ARG A 163 16.06 -14.82 15.55
CA ARG A 163 15.63 -14.47 14.18
C ARG A 163 16.69 -13.72 13.37
N ALA A 164 17.76 -13.27 14.00
CA ALA A 164 18.88 -12.61 13.35
C ALA A 164 20.00 -13.60 13.02
N ARG A 165 20.61 -13.44 11.85
CA ARG A 165 21.81 -14.19 11.44
C ARG A 165 22.73 -13.34 10.59
N ALA A 166 24.02 -13.69 10.59
CA ALA A 166 24.95 -13.16 9.62
C ALA A 166 24.66 -13.75 8.22
N GLY A 167 24.79 -12.91 7.19
CA GLY A 167 24.75 -13.25 5.78
C GLY A 167 26.16 -13.12 5.17
N ALA A 168 26.26 -12.50 4.00
CA ALA A 168 27.55 -12.24 3.37
C ALA A 168 28.34 -11.10 4.03
N ASN A 169 29.66 -11.16 3.89
CA ASN A 169 30.59 -10.10 4.25
C ASN A 169 31.47 -9.77 3.03
N PHE A 170 31.52 -8.50 2.69
CA PHE A 170 32.33 -7.95 1.59
C PHE A 170 33.49 -7.09 2.09
N VAL A 171 33.58 -6.85 3.40
CA VAL A 171 34.69 -6.11 4.00
C VAL A 171 35.85 -7.08 4.25
N GLU A 172 36.95 -6.85 3.52
CA GLU A 172 38.16 -7.66 3.64
C GLU A 172 38.73 -7.60 5.06
N GLN A 173 39.29 -8.72 5.52
CA GLN A 173 39.99 -8.84 6.81
C GLN A 173 39.11 -8.59 8.06
N GLU A 174 37.80 -8.39 7.90
CA GLU A 174 36.84 -8.33 9.00
C GLU A 174 35.98 -9.59 9.07
N SER A 175 35.42 -9.85 10.25
CA SER A 175 34.37 -10.87 10.41
C SER A 175 33.01 -10.35 9.92
N ALA A 176 32.06 -11.25 9.65
CA ALA A 176 30.71 -10.87 9.25
C ALA A 176 29.84 -10.26 10.37
N THR A 177 30.27 -10.36 11.64
CA THR A 177 29.54 -9.71 12.75
C THR A 177 29.71 -8.19 12.70
N ASP A 178 28.75 -7.48 13.26
CA ASP A 178 28.84 -6.03 13.40
C ASP A 178 30.00 -5.64 14.32
N GLY A 179 30.88 -4.78 13.80
CA GLY A 179 32.01 -4.20 14.55
C GLY A 179 31.84 -2.72 14.88
N ASN A 180 30.77 -2.08 14.38
CA ASN A 180 30.50 -0.66 14.57
C ASN A 180 29.31 -0.41 15.52
N GLY A 181 28.26 -1.23 15.40
CA GLY A 181 27.01 -1.12 16.13
C GLY A 181 25.85 -0.55 15.32
N HIS A 182 26.15 0.20 14.26
CA HIS A 182 25.16 0.84 13.40
C HIS A 182 24.20 -0.18 12.76
N GLY A 183 24.71 -1.26 12.16
CA GLY A 183 23.90 -2.30 11.54
C GLY A 183 23.04 -3.07 12.55
N THR A 184 23.56 -3.33 13.75
CA THR A 184 22.79 -3.93 14.85
C THR A 184 21.66 -3.01 15.30
N HIS A 185 21.89 -1.69 15.38
CA HIS A 185 20.85 -0.71 15.70
C HIS A 185 19.74 -0.67 14.65
N CYS A 186 20.12 -0.64 13.37
CA CYS A 186 19.20 -0.67 12.25
C CYS A 186 18.38 -1.97 12.22
N ALA A 187 19.02 -3.12 12.44
CA ALA A 187 18.34 -4.41 12.57
C ALA A 187 17.33 -4.43 13.73
N GLY A 188 17.72 -3.83 14.86
CA GLY A 188 16.85 -3.70 16.03
C GLY A 188 15.57 -2.93 15.74
N THR A 189 15.72 -1.73 15.17
CA THR A 189 14.60 -0.85 14.81
C THR A 189 13.71 -1.49 13.74
N THR A 190 14.30 -2.30 12.87
CA THR A 190 13.55 -3.03 11.84
C THR A 190 12.66 -4.12 12.45
N GLY A 191 13.21 -4.99 13.30
CA GLY A 191 12.51 -6.24 13.65
C GLY A 191 12.88 -6.93 14.96
N SER A 192 13.53 -6.29 15.93
CA SER A 192 13.70 -6.90 17.26
C SER A 192 12.39 -6.95 18.07
N ASN A 193 12.39 -7.71 19.17
CA ASN A 193 11.21 -7.90 20.01
C ASN A 193 10.78 -6.60 20.70
N THR A 194 11.73 -5.79 21.20
CA THR A 194 11.43 -4.58 21.99
C THR A 194 11.39 -3.33 21.13
N TYR A 195 12.32 -3.19 20.18
CA TYR A 195 12.54 -1.96 19.40
C TYR A 195 11.99 -2.04 17.97
N GLY A 196 11.73 -3.25 17.48
CA GLY A 196 11.37 -3.50 16.09
C GLY A 196 9.92 -3.21 15.73
N VAL A 197 9.74 -2.75 14.48
CA VAL A 197 8.43 -2.65 13.81
C VAL A 197 7.90 -4.03 13.41
N ALA A 198 8.72 -4.84 12.74
CA ALA A 198 8.37 -6.17 12.24
C ALA A 198 8.87 -7.28 13.17
N LYS A 199 8.20 -7.44 14.32
CA LYS A 199 8.66 -8.30 15.43
C LYS A 199 8.73 -9.81 15.13
N ARG A 200 8.26 -10.26 13.96
CA ARG A 200 8.33 -11.67 13.51
C ARG A 200 9.15 -11.87 12.23
N ALA A 201 9.82 -10.84 11.74
CA ALA A 201 10.69 -10.94 10.57
C ALA A 201 12.01 -11.65 10.87
N ASN A 202 12.58 -12.32 9.87
CA ASN A 202 13.97 -12.78 9.91
C ASN A 202 14.90 -11.62 9.51
N LEU A 203 16.00 -11.46 10.23
CA LEU A 203 16.99 -10.40 10.00
C LEU A 203 18.28 -11.02 9.48
N ILE A 204 18.75 -10.54 8.32
CA ILE A 204 19.95 -11.08 7.65
C ILE A 204 20.95 -9.94 7.47
N GLY A 205 22.06 -9.99 8.19
CA GLY A 205 23.12 -8.98 8.09
C GLY A 205 23.96 -9.17 6.84
N VAL A 206 24.08 -8.15 6.01
CA VAL A 206 24.98 -8.13 4.84
C VAL A 206 26.00 -7.04 5.08
N LYS A 207 27.22 -7.44 5.42
CA LYS A 207 28.27 -6.51 5.83
C LYS A 207 28.98 -5.94 4.60
N VAL A 208 28.80 -4.63 4.40
CA VAL A 208 29.42 -3.83 3.32
C VAL A 208 30.15 -2.60 3.85
N LEU A 209 30.00 -2.31 5.14
CA LEU A 209 30.72 -1.26 5.87
C LEU A 209 31.59 -1.89 6.96
N GLY A 210 32.80 -1.37 7.13
CA GLY A 210 33.76 -1.81 8.13
C GLY A 210 33.40 -1.40 9.55
N SER A 211 34.26 -1.74 10.50
CA SER A 211 34.08 -1.40 11.92
C SER A 211 34.17 0.11 12.18
N ASP A 212 34.82 0.85 11.28
CA ASP A 212 34.85 2.32 11.24
C ASP A 212 33.57 2.97 10.69
N GLY A 213 32.61 2.15 10.22
CA GLY A 213 31.35 2.63 9.64
C GLY A 213 31.44 3.05 8.17
N SER A 214 32.55 2.77 7.48
CA SER A 214 32.80 3.16 6.09
C SER A 214 32.94 1.96 5.16
N GLY A 215 32.72 2.14 3.86
CA GLY A 215 32.85 1.08 2.86
C GLY A 215 32.81 1.63 1.44
N THR A 216 32.98 0.75 0.45
CA THR A 216 33.03 1.16 -0.96
C THR A 216 31.69 0.94 -1.66
N ASN A 217 31.40 1.72 -2.71
CA ASN A 217 30.22 1.46 -3.55
C ASN A 217 30.27 0.06 -4.19
N SER A 218 31.46 -0.46 -4.50
CA SER A 218 31.62 -1.84 -4.98
C SER A 218 31.13 -2.88 -3.98
N ASP A 219 31.44 -2.72 -2.69
CA ASP A 219 30.98 -3.65 -1.65
C ASP A 219 29.48 -3.54 -1.45
N VAL A 220 28.93 -2.32 -1.49
CA VAL A 220 27.49 -2.06 -1.42
C VAL A 220 26.76 -2.76 -2.59
N ILE A 221 27.24 -2.60 -3.82
CA ILE A 221 26.66 -3.24 -5.02
C ILE A 221 26.75 -4.77 -4.91
N ALA A 222 27.88 -5.31 -4.45
CA ALA A 222 28.03 -6.74 -4.22
C ALA A 222 27.06 -7.27 -3.14
N GLY A 223 26.85 -6.49 -2.08
CA GLY A 223 25.85 -6.75 -1.04
C GLY A 223 24.43 -6.80 -1.56
N ILE A 224 24.04 -5.84 -2.40
CA ILE A 224 22.73 -5.81 -3.06
C ILE A 224 22.55 -7.06 -3.93
N GLN A 225 23.53 -7.37 -4.79
CA GLN A 225 23.50 -8.54 -5.65
C GLN A 225 23.32 -9.84 -4.84
N TRP A 226 24.08 -9.99 -3.75
CA TRP A 226 23.99 -11.18 -2.91
C TRP A 226 22.62 -11.29 -2.23
N ALA A 227 22.07 -10.19 -1.70
CA ALA A 227 20.75 -10.19 -1.07
C ALA A 227 19.65 -10.62 -2.06
N VAL A 228 19.65 -10.07 -3.28
CA VAL A 228 18.71 -10.43 -4.35
C VAL A 228 18.83 -11.91 -4.72
N ASN A 229 20.07 -12.41 -4.91
CA ASN A 229 20.31 -13.81 -5.23
C ASN A 229 19.89 -14.74 -4.09
N ASN A 230 20.16 -14.38 -2.84
CA ASN A 230 19.74 -15.15 -1.68
C ASN A 230 18.21 -15.24 -1.59
N ALA A 231 17.51 -14.12 -1.80
CA ALA A 231 16.05 -14.06 -1.81
C ALA A 231 15.44 -14.90 -2.94
N ARG A 232 16.05 -14.88 -4.13
CA ARG A 232 15.64 -15.71 -5.27
C ARG A 232 15.85 -17.20 -4.98
N ASN A 233 17.03 -17.58 -4.50
CA ASN A 233 17.38 -18.98 -4.23
C ASN A 233 16.54 -19.58 -3.09
N SER A 234 16.09 -18.77 -2.14
CA SER A 234 15.20 -19.20 -1.07
C SER A 234 13.71 -19.23 -1.48
N GLY A 235 13.37 -18.81 -2.71
CA GLY A 235 11.99 -18.69 -3.18
C GLY A 235 11.19 -17.60 -2.46
N ARG A 236 11.86 -16.64 -1.81
CA ARG A 236 11.25 -15.59 -0.97
C ARG A 236 11.32 -14.19 -1.53
N THR A 237 11.71 -14.00 -2.79
CA THR A 237 11.86 -12.67 -3.43
C THR A 237 10.72 -11.69 -3.12
N SER A 238 9.46 -12.10 -3.30
CA SER A 238 8.29 -11.24 -3.05
C SER A 238 7.99 -11.01 -1.56
N ARG A 239 8.71 -11.70 -0.67
CA ARG A 239 8.68 -11.60 0.79
C ARG A 239 9.99 -11.07 1.37
N SER A 240 10.85 -10.50 0.52
CA SER A 240 12.14 -9.96 0.92
C SER A 240 12.16 -8.43 0.87
N VAL A 241 12.82 -7.85 1.84
CA VAL A 241 13.02 -6.41 2.02
C VAL A 241 14.52 -6.15 2.17
N ILE A 242 15.03 -5.11 1.54
CA ILE A 242 16.37 -4.58 1.75
C ILE A 242 16.24 -3.25 2.50
N SER A 243 16.99 -3.12 3.60
CA SER A 243 17.18 -1.86 4.33
C SER A 243 18.61 -1.39 4.12
N MET A 244 18.77 -0.19 3.56
CA MET A 244 20.06 0.45 3.32
C MET A 244 20.13 1.77 4.07
N SER A 245 20.71 1.73 5.26
CA SER A 245 20.87 2.88 6.15
C SER A 245 22.22 3.56 5.94
N LEU A 246 22.60 3.67 4.67
CA LEU A 246 23.89 4.16 4.18
C LEU A 246 23.68 5.08 2.98
N GLY A 247 24.71 5.83 2.63
CA GLY A 247 24.71 6.64 1.41
C GLY A 247 25.93 7.55 1.33
N GLY A 248 26.08 8.18 0.17
CA GLY A 248 27.13 9.13 -0.12
C GLY A 248 26.75 10.05 -1.26
N ALA A 249 27.74 10.75 -1.83
CA ALA A 249 27.53 11.54 -3.04
C ALA A 249 26.92 10.68 -4.18
N PHE A 250 26.25 11.33 -5.12
CA PHE A 250 25.64 10.68 -6.27
C PHE A 250 26.57 9.68 -6.97
N ASP A 251 26.06 8.47 -7.21
CA ASP A 251 26.74 7.37 -7.88
C ASP A 251 25.72 6.56 -8.70
N GLN A 252 25.83 6.65 -10.04
CA GLN A 252 24.87 6.03 -10.95
C GLN A 252 24.89 4.50 -10.87
N ALA A 253 26.05 3.89 -10.57
CA ALA A 253 26.17 2.44 -10.47
C ALA A 253 25.38 1.89 -9.27
N SER A 254 25.45 2.58 -8.14
CA SER A 254 24.69 2.27 -6.93
C SER A 254 23.19 2.41 -7.15
N ASN A 255 22.77 3.49 -7.83
CA ASN A 255 21.37 3.66 -8.22
C ASN A 255 20.89 2.53 -9.14
N ASN A 256 21.66 2.20 -10.17
CA ASN A 256 21.32 1.11 -11.09
C ASN A 256 21.21 -0.24 -10.35
N ALA A 257 22.09 -0.52 -9.38
CA ALA A 257 22.01 -1.74 -8.58
C ALA A 257 20.73 -1.80 -7.75
N VAL A 258 20.32 -0.69 -7.13
CA VAL A 258 19.06 -0.60 -6.40
C VAL A 258 17.86 -0.77 -7.34
N ALA A 259 17.87 -0.14 -8.51
CA ALA A 259 16.84 -0.32 -9.52
C ALA A 259 16.69 -1.78 -9.95
N GLN A 260 17.81 -2.50 -10.11
CA GLN A 260 17.80 -3.94 -10.43
C GLN A 260 17.25 -4.79 -9.28
N ALA A 261 17.54 -4.44 -8.02
CA ALA A 261 16.94 -5.14 -6.87
C ALA A 261 15.42 -4.96 -6.81
N VAL A 262 14.95 -3.74 -7.06
CA VAL A 262 13.52 -3.42 -7.16
C VAL A 262 12.87 -4.15 -8.33
N GLN A 263 13.50 -4.15 -9.51
CA GLN A 263 13.02 -4.87 -10.70
C GLN A 263 12.97 -6.38 -10.47
N ALA A 264 13.89 -6.94 -9.67
CA ALA A 264 13.85 -8.34 -9.27
C ALA A 264 12.68 -8.67 -8.33
N GLY A 265 11.97 -7.67 -7.80
CA GLY A 265 10.80 -7.84 -6.94
C GLY A 265 11.09 -7.71 -5.44
N VAL A 266 12.30 -7.29 -5.06
CA VAL A 266 12.67 -7.03 -3.67
C VAL A 266 12.38 -5.57 -3.33
N PHE A 267 11.68 -5.32 -2.22
CA PHE A 267 11.46 -3.94 -1.78
C PHE A 267 12.74 -3.35 -1.19
N VAL A 268 13.07 -2.09 -1.50
CA VAL A 268 14.30 -1.43 -1.01
C VAL A 268 13.93 -0.12 -0.32
N ALA A 269 14.26 0.01 0.97
CA ALA A 269 14.22 1.28 1.70
C ALA A 269 15.62 1.87 1.81
N VAL A 270 15.75 3.16 1.50
CA VAL A 270 17.04 3.88 1.51
C VAL A 270 16.96 5.15 2.35
N ALA A 271 18.05 5.49 3.04
CA ALA A 271 18.16 6.75 3.78
C ALA A 271 18.29 7.95 2.83
N ALA A 272 17.60 9.06 3.14
CA ALA A 272 17.71 10.29 2.34
C ALA A 272 19.07 10.99 2.46
N GLY A 273 19.82 10.74 3.55
CA GLY A 273 21.09 11.39 3.88
C GLY A 273 20.95 12.48 4.96
N ASN A 274 22.08 12.88 5.54
CA ASN A 274 22.15 13.64 6.80
C ASN A 274 22.83 15.02 6.65
N ASP A 275 22.74 15.65 5.49
CA ASP A 275 23.45 16.88 5.15
C ASP A 275 22.56 18.14 5.17
N GLY A 276 21.25 17.98 5.36
CA GLY A 276 20.27 19.05 5.24
C GLY A 276 20.20 19.62 3.81
N ARG A 277 20.42 18.78 2.79
CA ARG A 277 20.47 19.15 1.37
C ARG A 277 19.43 18.41 0.53
N ASN A 278 19.38 18.72 -0.76
CA ASN A 278 18.54 17.99 -1.70
C ASN A 278 19.06 16.55 -1.85
N ALA A 279 18.23 15.58 -1.48
CA ALA A 279 18.54 14.17 -1.49
C ALA A 279 18.81 13.62 -2.92
N ALA A 280 18.39 14.34 -3.97
CA ALA A 280 18.68 14.00 -5.36
C ALA A 280 20.19 14.02 -5.69
N ASN A 281 21.02 14.65 -4.85
CA ASN A 281 22.47 14.70 -5.01
C ASN A 281 23.21 13.52 -4.33
N TYR A 282 22.46 12.56 -3.78
CA TYR A 282 22.99 11.47 -2.97
C TYR A 282 22.54 10.11 -3.51
N SER A 283 23.37 9.10 -3.33
CA SER A 283 23.05 7.72 -3.73
C SER A 283 23.18 6.78 -2.53
N PRO A 284 22.28 5.78 -2.41
CA PRO A 284 21.22 5.41 -3.36
C PRO A 284 19.93 6.25 -3.25
N ALA A 285 19.87 7.30 -2.43
CA ALA A 285 18.66 8.12 -2.21
C ALA A 285 18.00 8.63 -3.50
N SER A 286 18.79 8.99 -4.52
CA SER A 286 18.32 9.47 -5.82
C SER A 286 17.72 8.42 -6.76
N GLU A 287 17.78 7.13 -6.41
CA GLU A 287 17.14 6.09 -7.20
C GLU A 287 15.61 6.06 -6.97
N SER A 288 14.88 6.57 -7.97
CA SER A 288 13.43 6.78 -7.90
C SER A 288 12.57 5.53 -7.67
N SER A 289 13.11 4.33 -7.93
CA SER A 289 12.38 3.08 -7.70
C SER A 289 12.49 2.56 -6.26
N ALA A 290 13.43 3.07 -5.47
CA ALA A 290 13.52 2.80 -4.04
C ALA A 290 12.45 3.59 -3.25
N CYS A 291 12.26 3.24 -1.97
CA CYS A 291 11.45 4.01 -1.04
C CYS A 291 12.37 4.86 -0.15
N THR A 292 12.53 6.15 -0.48
CA THR A 292 13.51 7.04 0.15
C THR A 292 12.94 7.74 1.39
N VAL A 293 13.67 7.63 2.51
CA VAL A 293 13.15 7.95 3.84
C VAL A 293 13.86 9.15 4.49
N GLY A 294 13.09 10.18 4.80
CA GLY A 294 13.52 11.33 5.61
C GLY A 294 13.32 11.11 7.12
N ALA A 295 14.04 11.87 7.94
CA ALA A 295 13.98 11.77 9.40
C ALA A 295 13.16 12.89 10.06
N THR A 296 12.38 12.51 11.07
CA THR A 296 11.64 13.43 11.94
C THR A 296 12.02 13.25 13.41
N ASP A 297 11.80 14.31 14.20
CA ASP A 297 11.88 14.28 15.65
C ASP A 297 10.51 13.95 16.29
N ILE A 298 10.50 13.84 17.63
CA ILE A 298 9.30 13.54 18.42
C ILE A 298 8.19 14.59 18.29
N ASN A 299 8.53 15.80 17.83
CA ASN A 299 7.59 16.90 17.63
C ASN A 299 7.07 16.98 16.18
N ASP A 300 7.37 15.98 15.35
CA ASP A 300 7.10 15.94 13.90
C ASP A 300 7.85 17.02 13.09
N ASN A 301 8.92 17.62 13.62
CA ASN A 301 9.79 18.44 12.78
C ASN A 301 10.65 17.52 11.91
N ARG A 302 10.84 17.88 10.64
CA ARG A 302 11.98 17.32 9.89
C ARG A 302 13.26 17.64 10.65
N ALA A 303 14.08 16.62 10.90
CA ALA A 303 15.38 16.82 11.52
C ALA A 303 16.22 17.77 10.67
N SER A 304 16.93 18.72 11.28
CA SER A 304 17.70 19.74 10.54
C SER A 304 18.73 19.12 9.57
N PHE A 305 19.33 17.99 9.97
CA PHE A 305 20.26 17.21 9.16
C PHE A 305 19.56 16.39 8.06
N SER A 306 18.27 16.07 8.16
CA SER A 306 17.63 15.21 7.17
C SER A 306 17.65 15.89 5.81
N ASN A 307 18.16 15.22 4.79
CA ASN A 307 17.97 15.67 3.42
C ASN A 307 16.47 15.74 3.06
N PHE A 308 16.16 16.53 2.04
CA PHE A 308 14.81 16.85 1.57
C PHE A 308 14.75 16.85 0.03
N GLY A 309 13.60 17.17 -0.55
CA GLY A 309 13.36 17.22 -1.98
C GLY A 309 12.25 16.26 -2.44
N SER A 310 11.88 16.39 -3.71
CA SER A 310 10.78 15.62 -4.35
C SER A 310 11.08 14.13 -4.53
N ILE A 311 12.32 13.72 -4.34
CA ILE A 311 12.74 12.32 -4.41
C ILE A 311 12.50 11.54 -3.10
N LEU A 312 12.14 12.23 -2.01
CA LEU A 312 11.69 11.55 -0.80
C LEU A 312 10.32 10.93 -1.06
N ASP A 313 10.08 9.78 -0.47
CA ASP A 313 8.79 9.11 -0.49
C ASP A 313 8.00 9.31 0.79
N ILE A 314 8.70 9.35 1.93
CA ILE A 314 8.09 9.38 3.25
C ILE A 314 9.08 9.85 4.33
N PHE A 315 8.54 10.36 5.44
CA PHE A 315 9.28 10.60 6.66
C PHE A 315 8.99 9.52 7.70
N ALA A 316 9.97 9.21 8.55
CA ALA A 316 9.80 8.35 9.71
C ALA A 316 10.60 8.88 10.92
N PRO A 317 10.35 8.38 12.15
CA PRO A 317 11.12 8.71 13.33
C PRO A 317 12.62 8.45 13.16
N GLY A 318 13.45 9.48 13.32
CA GLY A 318 14.90 9.38 13.09
C GLY A 318 15.78 10.14 14.09
N VAL A 319 15.21 10.81 15.09
CA VAL A 319 15.98 11.54 16.12
C VAL A 319 15.82 10.88 17.49
N ASN A 320 16.92 10.60 18.17
CA ASN A 320 16.93 9.93 19.47
C ASN A 320 16.15 8.61 19.43
N ILE A 321 16.52 7.73 18.50
CA ILE A 321 15.93 6.41 18.36
C ILE A 321 16.76 5.43 19.17
N GLN A 322 16.14 4.85 20.20
CA GLN A 322 16.74 3.78 20.99
C GLN A 322 16.54 2.43 20.29
N SER A 323 17.61 1.64 20.20
CA SER A 323 17.58 0.28 19.65
C SER A 323 18.71 -0.59 20.21
N THR A 324 18.79 -1.84 19.75
CA THR A 324 19.84 -2.81 20.06
C THR A 324 21.23 -2.30 19.66
N TRP A 325 22.27 -2.72 20.38
CA TRP A 325 23.66 -2.32 20.13
C TRP A 325 24.62 -3.50 20.33
N ILE A 326 25.89 -3.29 20.03
CA ILE A 326 26.98 -4.25 20.25
C ILE A 326 27.56 -4.12 21.66
N GLY A 327 28.44 -5.06 22.03
CA GLY A 327 29.17 -5.06 23.31
C GLY A 327 28.61 -6.00 24.37
N SER A 328 27.31 -6.31 24.34
CA SER A 328 26.70 -7.40 25.10
C SER A 328 25.41 -7.89 24.43
N SER A 329 24.86 -9.01 24.90
CA SER A 329 23.61 -9.58 24.39
C SER A 329 22.35 -8.75 24.71
N THR A 330 22.48 -7.66 25.48
CA THR A 330 21.38 -6.77 25.87
C THR A 330 21.74 -5.29 25.71
N ALA A 331 22.85 -4.98 25.03
CA ALA A 331 23.32 -3.62 24.89
C ALA A 331 22.35 -2.79 24.03
N THR A 332 22.18 -1.52 24.38
CA THR A 332 21.31 -0.60 23.64
C THR A 332 22.01 0.71 23.41
N ASN A 333 21.63 1.44 22.37
CA ASN A 333 22.12 2.78 22.12
C ASN A 333 21.01 3.68 21.55
N THR A 334 21.12 4.97 21.79
CA THR A 334 20.19 5.98 21.28
C THR A 334 20.94 6.93 20.35
N ILE A 335 20.64 6.85 19.06
CA ILE A 335 21.31 7.63 18.02
C ILE A 335 20.28 8.27 17.07
N SER A 336 20.77 9.15 16.20
CA SER A 336 19.94 9.92 15.28
C SER A 336 20.49 9.84 13.85
N GLY A 337 19.59 9.82 12.88
CA GLY A 337 19.92 9.81 11.46
C GLY A 337 18.72 9.42 10.60
N THR A 338 18.78 9.74 9.30
CA THR A 338 17.91 9.08 8.31
C THR A 338 18.13 7.57 8.29
N SER A 339 19.32 7.11 8.67
CA SER A 339 19.64 5.72 9.00
C SER A 339 18.77 5.10 10.11
N MET A 340 18.20 5.89 11.02
CA MET A 340 17.27 5.38 12.04
C MET A 340 15.82 5.45 11.56
N ALA A 341 15.52 6.33 10.61
CA ALA A 341 14.21 6.43 9.97
C ALA A 341 13.96 5.28 8.98
N THR A 342 14.97 4.94 8.15
CA THR A 342 14.88 3.89 7.12
C THR A 342 14.43 2.52 7.65
N PRO A 343 14.98 2.00 8.77
CA PRO A 343 14.54 0.75 9.41
C PRO A 343 13.06 0.69 9.76
N HIS A 344 12.44 1.82 10.13
CA HIS A 344 10.99 1.84 10.39
C HIS A 344 10.20 1.51 9.11
N ILE A 345 10.62 2.03 7.96
CA ILE A 345 9.96 1.78 6.67
C ILE A 345 10.25 0.37 6.15
N ALA A 346 11.49 -0.11 6.29
CA ALA A 346 11.81 -1.51 5.97
C ALA A 346 10.97 -2.48 6.83
N GLY A 347 10.84 -2.21 8.13
CA GLY A 347 9.95 -2.95 9.02
C GLY A 347 8.48 -2.86 8.60
N LEU A 348 7.98 -1.67 8.25
CA LEU A 348 6.60 -1.52 7.76
C LEU A 348 6.34 -2.27 6.44
N ALA A 349 7.32 -2.34 5.55
CA ALA A 349 7.22 -3.13 4.33
C ALA A 349 7.04 -4.62 4.63
N ALA A 350 7.90 -5.19 5.49
CA ALA A 350 7.79 -6.58 5.94
C ALA A 350 6.49 -6.84 6.72
N TYR A 351 6.10 -5.90 7.58
CA TYR A 351 4.84 -5.92 8.29
C TYR A 351 3.65 -6.08 7.33
N LEU A 352 3.59 -5.22 6.29
CA LEU A 352 2.47 -5.20 5.35
C LEU A 352 2.49 -6.41 4.40
N ILE A 353 3.68 -6.93 4.04
CA ILE A 353 3.77 -8.18 3.29
C ILE A 353 3.16 -9.34 4.08
N ALA A 354 3.45 -9.42 5.38
CA ALA A 354 2.92 -10.47 6.24
C ALA A 354 1.39 -10.34 6.43
N LEU A 355 0.91 -9.11 6.65
CA LEU A 355 -0.50 -8.83 6.95
C LEU A 355 -1.40 -8.84 5.70
N GLU A 356 -0.97 -8.18 4.63
CA GLU A 356 -1.81 -7.91 3.45
C GLU A 356 -1.37 -8.73 2.22
N GLY A 357 -0.35 -9.57 2.35
CA GLY A 357 0.23 -10.32 1.25
C GLY A 357 1.25 -9.54 0.42
N ALA A 358 2.10 -10.31 -0.28
CA ALA A 358 3.14 -9.78 -1.14
C ALA A 358 2.57 -9.01 -2.34
N ARG A 359 3.27 -7.95 -2.76
CA ARG A 359 2.95 -7.11 -3.92
C ARG A 359 4.25 -6.58 -4.55
N SER A 360 4.16 -5.89 -5.68
CA SER A 360 5.33 -5.26 -6.27
C SER A 360 5.93 -4.20 -5.33
N PRO A 361 7.25 -3.96 -5.36
CA PRO A 361 7.89 -2.95 -4.52
C PRO A 361 7.25 -1.56 -4.62
N ALA A 362 6.94 -1.10 -5.84
CA ALA A 362 6.29 0.19 -6.07
C ALA A 362 4.89 0.26 -5.43
N ALA A 363 4.10 -0.82 -5.54
CA ALA A 363 2.79 -0.89 -4.89
C ALA A 363 2.90 -0.95 -3.36
N LEU A 364 4.00 -1.50 -2.83
CA LEU A 364 4.27 -1.53 -1.39
C LEU A 364 4.68 -0.16 -0.85
N CYS A 365 5.57 0.58 -1.51
CA CYS A 365 5.91 1.96 -1.11
C CYS A 365 4.67 2.87 -1.22
N SER A 366 3.89 2.74 -2.31
CA SER A 366 2.61 3.44 -2.47
C SER A 366 1.61 3.09 -1.36
N ARG A 367 1.56 1.82 -0.93
CA ARG A 367 0.71 1.40 0.19
C ARG A 367 1.13 2.07 1.49
N ILE A 368 2.42 2.07 1.80
CA ILE A 368 2.98 2.75 2.98
C ILE A 368 2.63 4.24 2.97
N GLN A 369 2.80 4.92 1.83
CA GLN A 369 2.40 6.32 1.65
C GLN A 369 0.88 6.52 1.82
N SER A 370 0.05 5.61 1.33
CA SER A 370 -1.41 5.70 1.46
C SER A 370 -1.88 5.65 2.91
N LEU A 371 -1.17 4.91 3.77
CA LEU A 371 -1.48 4.77 5.18
C LEU A 371 -1.02 5.96 6.02
N SER A 372 0.03 6.66 5.56
CA SER A 372 0.73 7.73 6.28
C SER A 372 -0.20 8.75 6.95
N THR A 373 0.31 9.36 8.01
CA THR A 373 -0.28 10.58 8.57
C THR A 373 0.18 11.76 7.72
N ARG A 374 -0.77 12.43 7.07
CA ARG A 374 -0.50 13.49 6.08
C ARG A 374 -0.42 14.86 6.73
N ASN A 375 0.43 15.72 6.18
CA ASN A 375 0.49 17.16 6.50
C ASN A 375 0.79 17.48 7.98
N VAL A 376 1.50 16.59 8.66
CA VAL A 376 1.92 16.78 10.07
C VAL A 376 3.40 17.10 10.21
N VAL A 377 4.23 16.80 9.20
CA VAL A 377 5.66 17.08 9.26
C VAL A 377 5.86 18.59 9.14
N VAL A 378 6.40 19.18 10.20
CA VAL A 378 6.77 20.59 10.26
C VAL A 378 8.08 20.79 9.51
N ASN A 379 8.13 21.79 8.63
CA ASN A 379 9.31 22.11 7.82
C ASN A 379 9.84 20.92 6.99
N ALA A 380 8.94 20.17 6.34
CA ALA A 380 9.27 19.01 5.50
C ALA A 380 10.34 19.27 4.42
N GLY A 381 10.62 20.54 4.11
CA GLY A 381 11.60 20.94 3.11
C GLY A 381 10.96 21.10 1.74
N SER A 382 11.56 21.96 0.91
CA SER A 382 10.99 22.32 -0.38
C SER A 382 10.85 21.09 -1.28
N GLY A 383 9.66 20.88 -1.84
CA GLY A 383 9.35 19.78 -2.76
C GLY A 383 9.14 18.42 -2.11
N SER A 384 9.43 18.23 -0.82
CA SER A 384 9.21 16.94 -0.15
C SER A 384 7.74 16.62 0.06
N PRO A 385 7.33 15.33 -0.05
CA PRO A 385 5.99 14.93 0.37
C PRO A 385 5.83 15.12 1.87
N ASN A 386 4.64 15.53 2.32
CA ASN A 386 4.35 15.64 3.75
C ASN A 386 3.61 14.38 4.25
N TYR A 387 4.32 13.26 4.22
CA TYR A 387 3.83 11.94 4.64
C TYR A 387 4.69 11.44 5.80
N LEU A 388 4.07 11.18 6.95
CA LEU A 388 4.73 10.57 8.10
C LEU A 388 4.26 9.12 8.26
N ALA A 389 5.21 8.20 8.41
CA ALA A 389 4.98 6.76 8.52
C ALA A 389 3.86 6.40 9.50
N TYR A 390 2.98 5.48 9.08
CA TYR A 390 1.89 4.96 9.89
C TYR A 390 1.63 3.49 9.55
N ASN A 391 1.46 2.64 10.55
CA ASN A 391 1.28 1.19 10.40
C ASN A 391 -0.17 0.78 10.06
N GLY A 392 -1.11 1.73 10.09
CA GLY A 392 -2.49 1.49 9.68
C GLY A 392 -3.40 0.91 10.75
N ASN A 393 -3.02 0.83 12.03
CA ASN A 393 -3.80 0.12 13.08
C ASN A 393 -4.79 0.94 13.90
N GLY A 394 -5.07 2.19 13.51
CA GLY A 394 -6.25 2.92 13.96
C GLY A 394 -6.16 3.62 15.32
N ALA A 395 -4.96 3.78 15.89
CA ALA A 395 -4.76 4.63 17.07
C ALA A 395 -4.25 6.04 16.71
#